data_AF-A0A926IT30-F1
#
_entry.id   AF-A0A926IT30-F1
#
_cell.length_a   1.000
_cell.length_b   1.000
_cell.length_c   1.000
_cell.angle_alpha   90.00
_cell.angle_beta   90.00
_cell.angle_gamma   90.00
#
_symmetry.space_group_name_H-M   'P 1'
#
loop_
_entity.id
_entity.type
_entity.pdbx_description
1 polymer ?
#
loop_
_entity_poly.entity_id
_entity_poly.type
_entity_poly.pdbx_seq_one_letter_code
_entity_poly.pdbx_strand_id
1 'polypeptide(L)'
;MLKTLTEINAVSGDEDLLAEFIVKNIKPYATDIKIDTMGNVIAFKKGRKGGKLTHMLAAHMDEVGFIITKITENGFLKFEEVGGISDQILLTQRVEIGENKVKGILGVKAVHLQSKDERESLIKKKNMYIDIGAKDKADAEKRVKIGDYATFCSKYTEFGTDKIKAKALDDRVGVYTLLELIKDEYDEDIYFCFTVQEEVGLRGAKIVSHRLNADTCLVLEGTNAADVDGVPKHKQVTVLGDGPALSIMDRASISNKKYNEFIEITAKNEGLKYQYKKTVMGGNDAGSVSTASDGCATAVISLPTRYIHSPISVAKKSDIADMVKLARGVLKNLHKFDLDMKVRF
;
A
#
# COMPACT_ATOMS: atom_id res chain seq x y z
N MET A 1 -11.71 11.13 -4.28
CA MET A 1 -11.47 9.72 -3.94
C MET A 1 -10.14 9.56 -3.19
N LEU A 2 -8.98 9.76 -3.83
CA LEU A 2 -7.67 9.52 -3.20
C LEU A 2 -7.47 10.22 -1.83
N LYS A 3 -7.85 11.50 -1.71
CA LYS A 3 -7.85 12.21 -0.42
C LYS A 3 -8.54 11.42 0.70
N THR A 4 -9.74 10.94 0.43
CA THR A 4 -10.54 10.17 1.39
C THR A 4 -9.83 8.87 1.77
N LEU A 5 -9.30 8.13 0.78
CA LEU A 5 -8.58 6.88 1.03
C LEU A 5 -7.37 7.09 1.94
N THR A 6 -6.59 8.16 1.72
CA THR A 6 -5.40 8.47 2.54
C THR A 6 -5.74 8.97 3.95
N GLU A 7 -6.95 9.51 4.16
CA GLU A 7 -7.40 10.05 5.45
C GLU A 7 -8.18 9.02 6.31
N ILE A 8 -8.57 7.88 5.73
CA ILE A 8 -9.09 6.72 6.46
C ILE A 8 -7.89 6.00 7.10
N ASN A 9 -7.97 5.80 8.41
CA ASN A 9 -6.99 5.02 9.17
C ASN A 9 -7.27 3.54 8.94
N ALA A 10 -6.26 2.78 8.52
CA ALA A 10 -6.39 1.34 8.36
C ALA A 10 -5.00 0.69 8.47
N VAL A 11 -4.50 0.60 9.71
CA VAL A 11 -3.22 -0.09 10.00
C VAL A 11 -3.36 -1.57 9.68
N SER A 12 -2.28 -2.29 9.41
CA SER A 12 -2.36 -3.75 9.20
C SER A 12 -3.06 -4.47 10.37
N GLY A 13 -4.19 -5.09 10.09
CA GLY A 13 -5.10 -5.70 11.07
C GLY A 13 -6.26 -4.82 11.57
N ASP A 14 -6.39 -3.59 11.07
CA ASP A 14 -7.44 -2.60 11.38
C ASP A 14 -8.06 -2.01 10.10
N GLU A 15 -8.18 -2.81 9.03
CA GLU A 15 -8.55 -2.34 7.70
C GLU A 15 -10.07 -2.18 7.46
N ASP A 16 -10.91 -2.59 8.43
CA ASP A 16 -12.37 -2.72 8.28
C ASP A 16 -13.05 -1.43 7.79
N LEU A 17 -12.70 -0.27 8.34
CA LEU A 17 -13.26 1.02 7.92
C LEU A 17 -12.96 1.33 6.45
N LEU A 18 -11.79 0.96 5.95
CA LEU A 18 -11.45 1.13 4.55
C LEU A 18 -12.17 0.10 3.68
N ALA A 19 -12.25 -1.15 4.13
CA ALA A 19 -12.96 -2.22 3.44
C ALA A 19 -14.45 -1.85 3.24
N GLU A 20 -15.12 -1.36 4.28
CA GLU A 20 -16.49 -0.85 4.20
C GLU A 20 -16.64 0.28 3.18
N PHE A 21 -15.71 1.24 3.21
CA PHE A 21 -15.68 2.34 2.25
C PHE A 21 -15.52 1.81 0.81
N ILE A 22 -14.60 0.87 0.58
CA ILE A 22 -14.37 0.26 -0.73
C ILE A 22 -15.62 -0.44 -1.21
N VAL A 23 -16.19 -1.37 -0.41
CA VAL A 23 -17.39 -2.14 -0.75
C VAL A 23 -18.54 -1.23 -1.19
N LYS A 24 -18.78 -0.14 -0.45
CA LYS A 24 -19.80 0.86 -0.79
C LYS A 24 -19.56 1.48 -2.18
N ASN A 25 -18.31 1.76 -2.54
CA ASN A 25 -17.95 2.40 -3.81
C ASN A 25 -17.90 1.43 -5.00
N ILE A 26 -17.65 0.14 -4.76
CA ILE A 26 -17.57 -0.87 -5.85
C ILE A 26 -18.89 -1.60 -6.12
N LYS A 27 -19.83 -1.61 -5.16
CA LYS A 27 -21.12 -2.30 -5.26
C LYS A 27 -21.91 -2.05 -6.56
N PRO A 28 -21.93 -0.83 -7.14
CA PRO A 28 -22.64 -0.60 -8.40
C PRO A 28 -21.98 -1.22 -9.64
N TYR A 29 -20.70 -1.62 -9.55
CA TYR A 29 -19.88 -1.99 -10.70
C TYR A 29 -19.43 -3.45 -10.70
N ALA A 30 -19.39 -4.08 -9.52
CA ALA A 30 -19.03 -5.49 -9.34
C ALA A 30 -20.23 -6.41 -9.58
N THR A 31 -19.97 -7.57 -10.16
CA THR A 31 -20.96 -8.65 -10.33
C THR A 31 -21.18 -9.40 -9.02
N ASP A 32 -20.10 -9.67 -8.28
CA ASP A 32 -20.15 -10.27 -6.95
C ASP A 32 -19.06 -9.66 -6.06
N ILE A 33 -19.30 -9.62 -4.76
CA ILE A 33 -18.35 -9.11 -3.76
C ILE A 33 -18.30 -10.07 -2.60
N LYS A 34 -17.09 -10.52 -2.27
CA LYS A 34 -16.81 -11.34 -1.11
C LYS A 34 -15.80 -10.65 -0.22
N ILE A 35 -16.09 -10.60 1.08
CA ILE A 35 -15.11 -10.28 2.11
C ILE A 35 -14.75 -11.60 2.78
N ASP A 36 -13.47 -11.90 2.91
CA ASP A 36 -13.05 -13.10 3.62
C ASP A 36 -12.76 -12.88 5.09
N THR A 37 -12.52 -13.97 5.81
CA THR A 37 -12.31 -13.95 7.26
C THR A 37 -11.09 -13.12 7.68
N MET A 38 -10.14 -12.87 6.78
CA MET A 38 -9.00 -12.01 7.07
C MET A 38 -9.30 -10.53 6.82
N GLY A 39 -10.34 -10.21 6.03
CA GLY A 39 -10.73 -8.86 5.67
C GLY A 39 -10.44 -8.48 4.22
N ASN A 40 -9.93 -9.40 3.38
CA ASN A 40 -9.70 -9.10 1.97
C ASN A 40 -11.04 -8.84 1.27
N VAL A 41 -11.15 -7.73 0.54
CA VAL A 41 -12.31 -7.45 -0.33
C VAL A 41 -12.00 -7.96 -1.73
N ILE A 42 -12.78 -8.94 -2.19
CA ILE A 42 -12.61 -9.58 -3.49
C ILE A 42 -13.85 -9.27 -4.32
N ALA A 43 -13.68 -8.46 -5.36
CA ALA A 43 -14.76 -8.05 -6.24
C ALA A 43 -14.61 -8.74 -7.60
N PHE A 44 -15.58 -9.58 -7.95
CA PHE A 44 -15.64 -10.20 -9.25
C PHE A 44 -16.37 -9.27 -10.23
N LYS A 45 -15.76 -9.01 -11.38
CA LYS A 45 -16.39 -8.32 -12.50
C LYS A 45 -16.44 -9.25 -13.71
N LYS A 46 -17.66 -9.58 -14.11
CA LYS A 46 -17.91 -10.40 -15.30
C LYS A 46 -17.61 -9.63 -16.58
N GLY A 47 -16.82 -10.23 -17.45
CA GLY A 47 -16.49 -9.72 -18.78
C GLY A 47 -17.62 -9.91 -19.77
N ARG A 48 -17.59 -9.12 -20.85
CA ARG A 48 -18.61 -9.17 -21.93
C ARG A 48 -18.56 -10.45 -22.74
N LYS A 49 -17.37 -11.01 -22.94
CA LYS A 49 -17.14 -12.22 -23.74
C LYS A 49 -16.87 -13.45 -22.85
N GLY A 50 -16.57 -13.22 -21.58
CA GLY A 50 -15.98 -14.23 -20.71
C GLY A 50 -14.53 -14.50 -21.14
N GLY A 51 -13.75 -15.06 -20.22
CA GLY A 51 -12.33 -15.34 -20.47
C GLY A 51 -11.98 -16.82 -20.40
N LYS A 52 -10.92 -17.20 -21.12
CA LYS A 52 -10.27 -18.49 -20.90
C LYS A 52 -9.37 -18.47 -19.67
N LEU A 53 -8.86 -17.27 -19.35
CA LEU A 53 -7.94 -17.03 -18.26
C LEU A 53 -8.67 -16.31 -17.14
N THR A 54 -8.31 -16.63 -15.91
CA THR A 54 -8.73 -15.92 -14.71
C THR A 54 -7.72 -14.81 -14.43
N HIS A 55 -8.16 -13.56 -14.52
CA HIS A 55 -7.31 -12.41 -14.26
C HIS A 55 -7.56 -11.82 -12.87
N MET A 56 -6.48 -11.45 -12.18
CA MET A 56 -6.52 -10.79 -10.88
C MET A 56 -5.79 -9.45 -10.93
N LEU A 57 -6.30 -8.48 -10.21
CA LEU A 57 -5.54 -7.32 -9.76
C LEU A 57 -5.50 -7.30 -8.25
N ALA A 58 -4.38 -6.87 -7.68
CA ALA A 58 -4.19 -6.75 -6.25
C ALA A 58 -3.58 -5.39 -5.89
N ALA A 59 -4.06 -4.80 -4.79
CA ALA A 59 -3.51 -3.61 -4.15
C ALA A 59 -3.84 -3.68 -2.66
N HIS A 60 -2.90 -3.29 -1.80
CA HIS A 60 -3.06 -3.46 -0.37
C HIS A 60 -3.78 -2.28 0.28
N MET A 61 -4.67 -2.60 1.21
CA MET A 61 -5.47 -1.65 1.95
C MET A 61 -4.73 -1.09 3.14
N ASP A 62 -3.83 -1.86 3.75
CA ASP A 62 -3.21 -1.46 4.99
C ASP A 62 -2.24 -0.29 4.82
N GLU A 63 -1.88 0.30 5.96
CA GLU A 63 -0.81 1.28 6.07
C GLU A 63 0.04 0.93 7.28
N VAL A 64 1.30 1.34 7.27
CA VAL A 64 2.13 1.25 8.48
C VAL A 64 1.55 2.09 9.63
N GLY A 65 1.71 1.60 10.84
CA GLY A 65 1.27 2.31 12.05
C GLY A 65 1.83 1.71 13.32
N PHE A 66 1.05 1.79 14.39
CA PHE A 66 1.44 1.30 15.70
C PHE A 66 0.30 0.55 16.38
N ILE A 67 0.65 -0.26 17.36
CA ILE A 67 -0.31 -0.92 18.26
C ILE A 67 0.06 -0.62 19.70
N ILE A 68 -0.93 -0.24 20.53
CA ILE A 68 -0.70 0.08 21.94
C ILE A 68 -0.47 -1.20 22.73
N THR A 69 0.68 -1.31 23.39
CA THR A 69 1.09 -2.51 24.13
C THR A 69 1.03 -2.36 25.63
N LYS A 70 1.09 -1.12 26.14
CA LYS A 70 1.02 -0.86 27.59
C LYS A 70 0.59 0.57 27.89
N ILE A 71 -0.17 0.73 28.97
CA ILE A 71 -0.49 2.02 29.57
C ILE A 71 0.34 2.14 30.87
N THR A 72 1.11 3.21 30.98
CA THR A 72 1.96 3.49 32.15
C THR A 72 1.14 4.09 33.29
N GLU A 73 1.66 4.02 34.53
CA GLU A 73 0.99 4.59 35.71
C GLU A 73 0.74 6.12 35.57
N ASN A 74 1.62 6.81 34.85
CA ASN A 74 1.50 8.25 34.56
C ASN A 74 0.64 8.56 33.32
N GLY A 75 -0.09 7.59 32.75
CA GLY A 75 -1.01 7.82 31.63
C GLY A 75 -0.39 7.87 30.23
N PHE A 76 0.93 7.71 30.09
CA PHE A 76 1.58 7.56 28.78
C PHE A 76 1.37 6.16 28.19
N LEU A 77 1.40 6.07 26.86
CA LEU A 77 1.21 4.83 26.13
C LEU A 77 2.55 4.33 25.56
N LYS A 78 2.83 3.03 25.75
CA LYS A 78 3.86 2.30 25.04
C LYS A 78 3.24 1.57 23.85
N PHE A 79 4.03 1.43 22.79
CA PHE A 79 3.55 0.96 21.51
C PHE A 79 4.61 0.09 20.81
N GLU A 80 4.14 -0.77 19.92
CA GLU A 80 4.95 -1.47 18.93
C GLU A 80 4.61 -0.97 17.53
N GLU A 81 5.50 -1.25 16.56
CA GLU A 81 5.28 -0.84 15.16
C GLU A 81 4.54 -1.97 14.47
N VAL A 82 3.62 -1.59 13.59
CA VAL A 82 2.92 -2.49 12.70
C VAL A 82 3.36 -2.10 11.29
N GLY A 83 4.09 -2.98 10.64
CA GLY A 83 4.84 -2.67 9.43
C GLY A 83 6.24 -2.09 9.71
N GLY A 84 7.00 -1.82 8.64
CA GLY A 84 8.38 -1.34 8.75
C GLY A 84 8.46 0.18 8.83
N ILE A 85 8.74 0.74 10.01
CA ILE A 85 8.89 2.19 10.21
C ILE A 85 10.31 2.51 10.71
N SER A 86 10.87 3.65 10.31
CA SER A 86 12.15 4.13 10.82
C SER A 86 11.97 4.89 12.13
N ASP A 87 12.69 4.50 13.19
CA ASP A 87 12.75 5.24 14.47
C ASP A 87 13.01 6.75 14.29
N GLN A 88 13.78 7.13 13.27
CA GLN A 88 14.25 8.52 13.07
C GLN A 88 13.13 9.50 12.71
N ILE A 89 12.01 9.00 12.19
CA ILE A 89 10.90 9.85 11.76
C ILE A 89 9.77 9.92 12.79
N LEU A 90 9.89 9.21 13.92
CA LEU A 90 8.83 9.10 14.92
C LEU A 90 8.74 10.31 15.86
N LEU A 91 9.89 10.91 16.16
CA LEU A 91 9.97 11.97 17.17
C LEU A 91 9.04 13.14 16.82
N THR A 92 8.29 13.62 17.81
CA THR A 92 7.32 14.73 17.74
C THR A 92 6.22 14.58 16.68
N GLN A 93 6.03 13.39 16.12
CA GLN A 93 4.91 13.14 15.22
C GLN A 93 3.59 13.09 15.98
N ARG A 94 2.54 13.56 15.32
CA ARG A 94 1.16 13.48 15.80
C ARG A 94 0.57 12.16 15.34
N VAL A 95 -0.21 11.53 16.22
CA VAL A 95 -0.92 10.29 15.94
C VAL A 95 -2.40 10.39 16.31
N GLU A 96 -3.22 9.54 15.70
CA GLU A 96 -4.61 9.30 16.08
C GLU A 96 -4.74 7.84 16.53
N ILE A 97 -5.47 7.59 17.63
CA ILE A 97 -5.59 6.25 18.24
C ILE A 97 -7.05 5.80 18.22
N GLY A 98 -7.27 4.58 17.73
CA GLY A 98 -8.57 3.91 17.65
C GLY A 98 -9.62 4.64 16.83
N GLU A 99 -10.83 4.09 16.81
CA GLU A 99 -11.99 4.64 16.07
C GLU A 99 -12.37 6.06 16.52
N ASN A 100 -12.19 6.36 17.81
CA ASN A 100 -12.47 7.68 18.39
C ASN A 100 -11.41 8.74 18.03
N LYS A 101 -10.36 8.36 17.30
CA LYS A 101 -9.27 9.24 16.83
C LYS A 101 -8.66 10.09 17.95
N VAL A 102 -8.42 9.47 19.11
CA VAL A 102 -7.79 10.13 20.27
C VAL A 102 -6.45 10.71 19.83
N LYS A 103 -6.22 11.99 20.07
CA LYS A 103 -4.99 12.67 19.64
C LYS A 103 -3.85 12.29 20.56
N GLY A 104 -2.72 11.92 19.95
CA GLY A 104 -1.49 11.63 20.64
C GLY A 104 -0.28 12.33 20.02
N ILE A 105 0.78 12.48 20.80
CA ILE A 105 2.08 12.98 20.36
C ILE A 105 3.14 11.96 20.74
N LEU A 106 3.97 11.56 19.77
CA LEU A 106 5.14 10.73 20.01
C LEU A 106 6.23 11.56 20.70
N GLY A 107 6.54 11.19 21.94
CA GLY A 107 7.46 11.87 22.84
C GLY A 107 8.58 10.98 23.34
N VAL A 108 9.59 11.63 23.92
CA VAL A 108 10.74 11.00 24.56
C VAL A 108 11.03 11.71 25.88
N LYS A 109 11.83 11.09 26.74
CA LYS A 109 12.33 11.77 27.94
C LYS A 109 13.09 13.05 27.54
N ALA A 110 12.86 14.16 28.24
CA ALA A 110 13.46 15.46 27.94
C ALA A 110 15.00 15.40 27.86
N VAL A 111 15.59 16.13 26.89
CA VAL A 111 17.04 16.14 26.60
C VAL A 111 17.88 16.40 27.85
N HIS A 112 17.46 17.32 28.72
CA HIS A 112 18.21 17.64 29.95
C HIS A 112 18.29 16.49 30.95
N LEU A 113 17.37 15.52 30.86
CA LEU A 113 17.34 14.32 31.70
C LEU A 113 17.93 13.09 30.99
N GLN A 114 18.34 13.23 29.73
CA GLN A 114 19.04 12.18 28.99
C GLN A 114 20.50 12.11 29.42
N SER A 115 21.05 10.90 29.49
CA SER A 115 22.49 10.70 29.65
C SER A 115 23.25 11.25 28.42
N LYS A 116 24.57 11.41 28.55
CA LYS A 116 25.40 11.83 27.41
C LYS A 116 25.26 10.85 26.23
N ASP A 117 25.27 9.56 26.51
CA ASP A 117 25.12 8.51 25.50
C ASP A 117 23.73 8.52 24.83
N GLU A 118 22.67 8.82 25.58
CA GLU A 118 21.32 8.95 25.03
C GLU A 118 21.19 10.16 24.09
N ARG A 119 21.98 11.22 24.30
CA ARG A 119 22.00 12.40 23.43
C ARG A 119 22.82 12.18 22.15
N GLU A 120 23.91 11.41 22.25
CA GLU A 120 24.83 11.16 21.14
C GLU A 120 24.40 9.97 20.26
N SER A 121 23.43 9.17 20.71
CA SER A 121 22.90 8.03 19.97
C SER A 121 21.54 8.30 19.31
N LEU A 122 21.24 7.54 18.25
CA LEU A 122 19.91 7.56 17.64
C LEU A 122 18.87 7.12 18.67
N ILE A 123 17.87 7.97 18.91
CA ILE A 123 16.77 7.64 19.81
C ILE A 123 16.02 6.43 19.26
N LYS A 124 15.97 5.37 20.06
CA LYS A 124 15.26 4.13 19.74
C LYS A 124 13.81 4.21 20.21
N LYS A 125 12.88 3.62 19.46
CA LYS A 125 11.46 3.51 19.82
C LYS A 125 11.21 3.01 21.24
N LYS A 126 12.00 2.07 21.77
CA LYS A 126 11.84 1.58 23.16
C LYS A 126 11.83 2.70 24.21
N ASN A 127 12.50 3.82 23.91
CA ASN A 127 12.59 5.00 24.76
C ASN A 127 11.49 6.03 24.50
N MET A 128 10.64 5.80 23.49
CA MET A 128 9.51 6.64 23.12
C MET A 128 8.23 6.24 23.85
N TYR A 129 7.25 7.13 23.82
CA TYR A 129 5.89 6.92 24.31
C TYR A 129 4.93 7.83 23.53
N ILE A 130 3.64 7.53 23.57
CA ILE A 130 2.60 8.43 23.07
C ILE A 130 1.96 9.14 24.27
N ASP A 131 1.95 10.47 24.23
CA ASP A 131 1.25 11.33 25.17
C ASP A 131 -0.12 11.72 24.62
N ILE A 132 -1.18 11.40 25.35
CA ILE A 132 -2.58 11.71 25.03
C ILE A 132 -3.19 12.76 25.98
N GLY A 133 -2.35 13.42 26.78
CA GLY A 133 -2.78 14.38 27.80
C GLY A 133 -3.60 13.72 28.92
N ALA A 134 -3.27 12.48 29.29
CA ALA A 134 -3.90 11.80 30.42
C ALA A 134 -3.17 12.16 31.72
N LYS A 135 -3.91 12.32 32.82
CA LYS A 135 -3.32 12.62 34.14
C LYS A 135 -2.67 11.41 34.82
N ASP A 136 -3.18 10.23 34.54
CA ASP A 136 -2.81 8.96 35.15
C ASP A 136 -3.30 7.80 34.27
N LYS A 137 -2.94 6.58 34.64
CA LYS A 137 -3.38 5.36 33.96
C LYS A 137 -4.90 5.23 33.84
N ALA A 138 -5.64 5.52 34.90
CA ALA A 138 -7.09 5.36 34.93
C ALA A 138 -7.79 6.36 33.99
N ASP A 139 -7.24 7.55 33.79
CA ASP A 139 -7.71 8.51 32.78
C ASP A 139 -7.35 8.07 31.35
N ALA A 140 -6.18 7.49 31.14
CA ALA A 140 -5.78 6.95 29.84
C ALA A 140 -6.66 5.75 29.41
N GLU A 141 -6.93 4.82 30.33
CA GLU A 141 -7.76 3.62 30.10
C GLU A 141 -9.22 3.94 29.71
N LYS A 142 -9.71 5.14 30.03
CA LYS A 142 -11.03 5.62 29.56
C LYS A 142 -11.05 5.98 28.08
N ARG A 143 -9.89 6.22 27.48
CA ARG A 143 -9.75 6.75 26.12
C ARG A 143 -9.14 5.73 25.16
N VAL A 144 -8.21 4.91 25.66
CA VAL A 144 -7.39 3.98 24.87
C VAL A 144 -7.26 2.66 25.62
N LYS A 145 -7.27 1.55 24.88
CA LYS A 145 -7.03 0.19 25.38
C LYS A 145 -5.73 -0.38 24.82
N ILE A 146 -5.19 -1.38 25.51
CA ILE A 146 -4.13 -2.22 24.94
C ILE A 146 -4.72 -2.97 23.75
N GLY A 147 -4.01 -2.98 22.63
CA GLY A 147 -4.47 -3.52 21.35
C GLY A 147 -5.04 -2.48 20.40
N ASP A 148 -5.37 -1.26 20.87
CA ASP A 148 -5.81 -0.20 19.95
C ASP A 148 -4.69 0.16 18.98
N TYR A 149 -5.04 0.41 17.73
CA TYR A 149 -4.12 0.87 16.70
C TYR A 149 -3.95 2.39 16.74
N ALA A 150 -2.76 2.85 16.34
CA ALA A 150 -2.46 4.25 16.15
C ALA A 150 -1.87 4.51 14.77
N THR A 151 -2.35 5.56 14.10
CA THR A 151 -1.88 6.02 12.79
C THR A 151 -1.24 7.39 12.87
N PHE A 152 -0.41 7.74 11.90
CA PHE A 152 0.06 9.11 11.76
C PHE A 152 -1.09 10.08 11.44
N CYS A 153 -1.09 11.24 12.08
CA CYS A 153 -2.06 12.31 11.83
C CYS A 153 -1.56 13.21 10.68
N SER A 154 -1.88 12.83 9.44
CA SER A 154 -1.46 13.55 8.23
C SER A 154 -2.65 13.87 7.31
N LYS A 155 -2.63 15.05 6.70
CA LYS A 155 -3.69 15.51 5.79
C LYS A 155 -3.23 15.44 4.35
N TYR A 156 -4.13 15.05 3.45
CA TYR A 156 -3.91 15.22 2.02
C TYR A 156 -3.75 16.70 1.70
N THR A 157 -2.65 17.06 1.06
CA THR A 157 -2.36 18.44 0.66
C THR A 157 -1.77 18.47 -0.73
N GLU A 158 -2.36 19.25 -1.63
CA GLU A 158 -1.71 19.58 -2.91
C GLU A 158 -0.65 20.65 -2.67
N PHE A 159 0.52 20.51 -3.31
CA PHE A 159 1.59 21.49 -3.17
C PHE A 159 2.52 21.52 -4.39
N GLY A 160 3.16 22.68 -4.60
CA GLY A 160 4.01 22.94 -5.75
C GLY A 160 3.28 22.79 -7.09
N THR A 161 4.07 22.62 -8.16
CA THR A 161 3.54 22.42 -9.51
C THR A 161 3.30 20.93 -9.74
N ASP A 162 2.12 20.42 -9.36
CA ASP A 162 1.64 19.05 -9.66
C ASP A 162 2.01 17.94 -8.66
N LYS A 163 2.19 18.25 -7.36
CA LYS A 163 2.43 17.22 -6.34
C LYS A 163 1.35 17.16 -5.28
N ILE A 164 1.24 16.00 -4.66
CA ILE A 164 0.43 15.74 -3.49
C ILE A 164 1.33 15.25 -2.37
N LYS A 165 0.96 15.58 -1.13
CA LYS A 165 1.51 14.96 0.06
C LYS A 165 0.38 14.37 0.91
N ALA A 166 0.55 13.15 1.37
CA ALA A 166 -0.40 12.44 2.23
C ALA A 166 0.29 11.27 2.94
N LYS A 167 -0.31 10.75 4.02
CA LYS A 167 0.06 9.41 4.53
C LYS A 167 -0.48 8.33 3.61
N ALA A 168 0.03 7.11 3.76
CA ALA A 168 -0.51 5.91 3.14
C ALA A 168 -0.66 6.00 1.61
N LEU A 169 0.20 6.76 0.90
CA LEU A 169 0.19 6.66 -0.57
C LEU A 169 0.56 5.25 -1.02
N ASP A 170 1.43 4.62 -0.23
CA ASP A 170 1.65 3.18 -0.16
C ASP A 170 0.59 2.54 0.75
N ASP A 171 -0.40 1.79 0.25
CA ASP A 171 -0.77 1.61 -1.16
C ASP A 171 -2.19 2.12 -1.49
N ARG A 172 -2.59 3.24 -0.88
CA ARG A 172 -3.89 3.86 -1.23
C ARG A 172 -3.94 4.33 -2.68
N VAL A 173 -2.80 4.45 -3.38
CA VAL A 173 -2.79 4.68 -4.83
C VAL A 173 -3.15 3.42 -5.64
N GLY A 174 -2.67 2.24 -5.26
CA GLY A 174 -3.11 0.98 -5.86
C GLY A 174 -4.60 0.76 -5.66
N VAL A 175 -5.08 0.95 -4.42
CA VAL A 175 -6.53 0.91 -4.10
C VAL A 175 -7.32 1.91 -4.92
N TYR A 176 -6.86 3.16 -5.02
CA TYR A 176 -7.48 4.18 -5.87
C TYR A 176 -7.54 3.72 -7.33
N THR A 177 -6.47 3.11 -7.83
CA THR A 177 -6.40 2.62 -9.20
C THR A 177 -7.40 1.50 -9.43
N LEU A 178 -7.51 0.51 -8.54
CA LEU A 178 -8.56 -0.52 -8.62
C LEU A 178 -9.98 0.07 -8.65
N LEU A 179 -10.25 1.06 -7.78
CA LEU A 179 -11.54 1.74 -7.72
C LEU A 179 -11.86 2.49 -9.03
N GLU A 180 -10.87 3.05 -9.72
CA GLU A 180 -11.09 3.70 -11.01
C GLU A 180 -11.24 2.71 -12.17
N LEU A 181 -10.60 1.54 -12.09
CA LEU A 181 -10.64 0.51 -13.13
C LEU A 181 -11.96 -0.28 -13.11
N ILE A 182 -12.46 -0.67 -11.93
CA ILE A 182 -13.67 -1.49 -11.83
C ILE A 182 -14.93 -0.85 -12.43
N LYS A 183 -14.93 0.49 -12.56
CA LYS A 183 -16.00 1.27 -13.19
C LYS A 183 -16.14 1.02 -14.70
N ASP A 184 -15.07 0.59 -15.36
CA ASP A 184 -15.07 0.30 -16.78
C ASP A 184 -15.63 -1.10 -17.08
N GLU A 185 -15.88 -1.37 -18.36
CA GLU A 185 -16.29 -2.67 -18.87
C GLU A 185 -15.15 -3.33 -19.66
N TYR A 186 -15.01 -4.65 -19.50
CA TYR A 186 -13.92 -5.43 -20.08
C TYR A 186 -14.45 -6.65 -20.84
N ASP A 187 -13.65 -7.20 -21.74
CA ASP A 187 -14.00 -8.41 -22.48
C ASP A 187 -13.83 -9.68 -21.62
N GLU A 188 -12.78 -9.71 -20.80
CA GLU A 188 -12.39 -10.82 -19.92
C GLU A 188 -12.99 -10.70 -18.51
N ASP A 189 -13.06 -11.82 -17.80
CA ASP A 189 -13.45 -11.90 -16.39
C ASP A 189 -12.28 -11.46 -15.48
N ILE A 190 -12.55 -10.56 -14.52
CA ILE A 190 -11.51 -9.93 -13.71
C ILE A 190 -11.90 -9.89 -12.23
N TYR A 191 -10.96 -10.29 -11.38
CA TYR A 191 -11.05 -10.11 -9.93
C TYR A 191 -10.24 -8.88 -9.48
N PHE A 192 -10.91 -7.94 -8.83
CA PHE A 192 -10.30 -6.78 -8.18
C PHE A 192 -10.17 -7.08 -6.69
N CYS A 193 -8.94 -7.28 -6.23
CA CYS A 193 -8.66 -7.71 -4.87
C CYS A 193 -8.01 -6.57 -4.08
N PHE A 194 -8.66 -6.17 -3.01
CA PHE A 194 -8.13 -5.23 -2.04
C PHE A 194 -7.64 -6.05 -0.85
N THR A 195 -6.32 -6.21 -0.77
CA THR A 195 -5.66 -7.12 0.15
C THR A 195 -5.42 -6.46 1.51
N VAL A 196 -5.25 -7.26 2.55
CA VAL A 196 -4.93 -6.79 3.92
C VAL A 196 -3.57 -7.31 4.37
N GLN A 197 -2.99 -6.63 5.36
CA GLN A 197 -1.75 -7.05 6.03
C GLN A 197 -0.58 -7.37 5.08
N GLU A 198 -0.36 -6.54 4.05
CA GLU A 198 0.86 -6.59 3.22
C GLU A 198 2.08 -6.29 4.08
N GLU A 199 2.01 -5.20 4.86
CA GLU A 199 3.14 -4.58 5.56
C GLU A 199 3.74 -5.48 6.66
N VAL A 200 2.98 -6.49 7.06
CA VAL A 200 3.34 -7.48 8.09
C VAL A 200 3.51 -8.90 7.54
N GLY A 201 3.62 -9.04 6.21
CA GLY A 201 4.07 -10.25 5.53
C GLY A 201 3.19 -10.75 4.40
N LEU A 202 2.66 -9.87 3.54
CA LEU A 202 1.95 -10.23 2.30
C LEU A 202 0.75 -11.18 2.53
N ARG A 203 0.10 -11.04 3.69
CA ARG A 203 -0.71 -12.14 4.25
C ARG A 203 -2.05 -12.26 3.56
N GLY A 204 -2.71 -11.13 3.31
CA GLY A 204 -3.99 -11.09 2.59
C GLY A 204 -3.85 -11.63 1.17
N ALA A 205 -2.83 -11.17 0.44
CA ALA A 205 -2.55 -11.66 -0.91
C ALA A 205 -2.33 -13.17 -0.97
N LYS A 206 -1.66 -13.76 0.02
CA LYS A 206 -1.48 -15.22 0.09
C LYS A 206 -2.81 -15.97 0.14
N ILE A 207 -3.81 -15.47 0.88
CA ILE A 207 -5.13 -16.10 0.97
C ILE A 207 -5.89 -15.93 -0.34
N VAL A 208 -5.89 -14.71 -0.89
CA VAL A 208 -6.62 -14.38 -2.13
C VAL A 208 -6.07 -15.20 -3.30
N SER A 209 -4.75 -15.28 -3.45
CA SER A 209 -4.11 -15.99 -4.56
C SER A 209 -4.42 -17.48 -4.56
N HIS A 210 -4.37 -18.15 -3.41
CA HIS A 210 -4.74 -19.56 -3.29
C HIS A 210 -6.22 -19.81 -3.57
N ARG A 211 -7.11 -18.89 -3.17
CA ARG A 211 -8.55 -19.05 -3.39
C ARG A 211 -8.92 -18.89 -4.86
N LEU A 212 -8.36 -17.88 -5.53
CA LEU A 212 -8.73 -17.55 -6.90
C LEU A 212 -8.01 -18.41 -7.93
N ASN A 213 -6.80 -18.90 -7.62
CA ASN A 213 -5.92 -19.64 -8.54
C ASN A 213 -5.84 -18.94 -9.92
N ALA A 214 -5.61 -17.63 -9.89
CA ALA A 214 -5.64 -16.81 -11.10
C ALA A 214 -4.44 -17.11 -12.00
N ASP A 215 -4.67 -17.15 -13.32
CA ASP A 215 -3.64 -17.37 -14.31
C ASP A 215 -2.67 -16.18 -14.41
N THR A 216 -3.20 -14.96 -14.25
CA THR A 216 -2.42 -13.72 -14.27
C THR A 216 -2.76 -12.82 -13.11
N CYS A 217 -1.76 -12.09 -12.61
CA CYS A 217 -1.98 -11.01 -11.64
C CYS A 217 -1.22 -9.74 -12.01
N LEU A 218 -1.94 -8.62 -12.05
CA LEU A 218 -1.33 -7.29 -12.06
C LEU A 218 -1.42 -6.68 -10.65
N VAL A 219 -0.28 -6.63 -9.97
CA VAL A 219 -0.16 -5.96 -8.67
C VAL A 219 0.04 -4.46 -8.91
N LEU A 220 -0.74 -3.64 -8.22
CA LEU A 220 -0.66 -2.19 -8.24
C LEU A 220 -0.15 -1.73 -6.89
N GLU A 221 0.88 -0.87 -6.87
CA GLU A 221 1.65 -0.60 -5.65
C GLU A 221 2.15 0.85 -5.51
N GLY A 222 2.58 1.20 -4.31
CA GLY A 222 3.53 2.29 -4.08
C GLY A 222 4.96 1.80 -4.28
N THR A 223 5.88 2.65 -4.74
CA THR A 223 7.31 2.31 -4.64
C THR A 223 8.14 3.54 -4.32
N ASN A 224 9.26 3.33 -3.63
CA ASN A 224 10.21 4.39 -3.37
C ASN A 224 10.74 4.99 -4.68
N ALA A 225 10.86 6.31 -4.71
CA ALA A 225 11.57 7.03 -5.76
C ALA A 225 13.05 7.18 -5.44
N ALA A 226 13.39 7.64 -4.23
CA ALA A 226 14.75 8.03 -3.86
C ALA A 226 15.40 9.07 -4.82
N ASP A 227 14.60 9.83 -5.56
CA ASP A 227 15.01 10.94 -6.44
C ASP A 227 15.16 12.26 -5.66
N VAL A 228 15.83 12.18 -4.52
CA VAL A 228 16.04 13.29 -3.57
C VAL A 228 17.48 13.77 -3.61
N ASP A 229 17.73 14.96 -3.03
CA ASP A 229 19.05 15.57 -3.00
C ASP A 229 20.10 14.62 -2.37
N GLY A 230 21.30 14.64 -2.94
CA GLY A 230 22.41 13.78 -2.51
C GLY A 230 22.35 12.31 -2.98
N VAL A 231 21.26 11.84 -3.62
CA VAL A 231 21.19 10.45 -4.14
C VAL A 231 21.73 10.38 -5.59
N PRO A 232 22.80 9.60 -5.85
CA PRO A 232 23.31 9.40 -7.21
C PRO A 232 22.26 8.78 -8.14
N LYS A 233 22.21 9.16 -9.42
CA LYS A 233 21.22 8.68 -10.40
C LYS A 233 21.08 7.15 -10.49
N HIS A 234 22.17 6.40 -10.33
CA HIS A 234 22.17 4.93 -10.36
C HIS A 234 21.60 4.28 -9.07
N LYS A 235 21.43 5.06 -8.00
CA LYS A 235 20.81 4.63 -6.73
C LYS A 235 19.37 5.12 -6.58
N GLN A 236 18.89 5.97 -7.49
CA GLN A 236 17.48 6.33 -7.55
C GLN A 236 16.68 5.11 -7.97
N VAL A 237 15.66 4.76 -7.19
CA VAL A 237 14.84 3.58 -7.42
C VAL A 237 13.88 3.83 -8.58
N THR A 238 13.17 4.96 -8.53
CA THR A 238 12.30 5.51 -9.57
C THR A 238 12.37 7.05 -9.54
N VAL A 239 11.79 7.74 -10.50
CA VAL A 239 11.81 9.22 -10.56
C VAL A 239 10.39 9.74 -10.71
N LEU A 240 9.99 10.71 -9.88
CA LEU A 240 8.69 11.37 -10.02
C LEU A 240 8.66 12.17 -11.33
N GLY A 241 7.64 11.93 -12.15
CA GLY A 241 7.43 12.56 -13.44
C GLY A 241 7.83 11.72 -14.65
N ASP A 242 8.49 10.58 -14.43
CA ASP A 242 8.90 9.64 -15.48
C ASP A 242 7.85 8.52 -15.70
N GLY A 243 6.65 8.68 -15.11
CA GLY A 243 5.53 7.76 -15.24
C GLY A 243 5.58 6.58 -14.25
N PRO A 244 4.55 5.71 -14.27
CA PRO A 244 4.51 4.51 -13.44
C PRO A 244 5.71 3.59 -13.69
N ALA A 245 6.11 2.86 -12.65
CA ALA A 245 7.27 1.99 -12.67
C ALA A 245 6.89 0.52 -12.81
N LEU A 246 7.47 -0.19 -13.78
CA LEU A 246 7.39 -1.64 -13.89
C LEU A 246 8.50 -2.27 -13.04
N SER A 247 8.13 -3.23 -12.19
CA SER A 247 9.12 -4.04 -11.49
C SER A 247 9.67 -5.12 -12.41
N ILE A 248 10.97 -5.38 -12.31
CA ILE A 248 11.63 -6.53 -12.94
C ILE A 248 11.86 -7.61 -11.88
N MET A 249 12.36 -7.20 -10.71
CA MET A 249 12.66 -8.05 -9.57
C MET A 249 12.68 -7.23 -8.28
N ASP A 250 12.20 -7.82 -7.20
CA ASP A 250 12.43 -7.37 -5.83
C ASP A 250 12.87 -8.56 -4.96
N ARG A 251 12.82 -8.45 -3.62
CA ARG A 251 13.25 -9.55 -2.74
C ARG A 251 12.25 -10.69 -2.65
N ALA A 252 10.99 -10.45 -3.03
CA ALA A 252 9.90 -11.39 -2.88
C ALA A 252 9.51 -12.05 -4.22
N SER A 253 9.72 -11.37 -5.36
CA SER A 253 9.34 -11.88 -6.67
C SER A 253 10.25 -11.45 -7.83
N ILE A 254 10.18 -12.23 -8.92
CA ILE A 254 10.69 -11.85 -10.24
C ILE A 254 9.46 -11.77 -11.16
N SER A 255 9.25 -10.63 -11.81
CA SER A 255 8.07 -10.41 -12.64
C SER A 255 8.10 -11.30 -13.89
N ASN A 256 6.93 -11.76 -14.33
CA ASN A 256 6.80 -12.54 -15.55
C ASN A 256 7.20 -11.68 -16.76
N LYS A 257 8.24 -12.11 -17.47
CA LYS A 257 8.82 -11.36 -18.58
C LYS A 257 7.81 -11.06 -19.69
N LYS A 258 6.99 -12.04 -20.09
CA LYS A 258 5.97 -11.86 -21.14
C LYS A 258 4.90 -10.85 -20.70
N TYR A 259 4.53 -10.87 -19.42
CA TYR A 259 3.55 -9.92 -18.90
C TYR A 259 4.12 -8.50 -18.86
N ASN A 260 5.37 -8.31 -18.43
CA ASN A 260 6.04 -7.01 -18.55
C ASN A 260 6.13 -6.53 -20.00
N GLU A 261 6.56 -7.39 -20.94
CA GLU A 261 6.60 -7.06 -22.38
C GLU A 261 5.21 -6.63 -22.90
N PHE A 262 4.14 -7.30 -22.46
CA PHE A 262 2.76 -6.94 -22.81
C PHE A 262 2.37 -5.54 -22.27
N ILE A 263 2.74 -5.21 -21.04
CA ILE A 263 2.51 -3.88 -20.45
C ILE A 263 3.30 -2.81 -21.21
N GLU A 264 4.55 -3.08 -21.58
CA GLU A 264 5.37 -2.16 -22.36
C GLU A 264 4.81 -1.89 -23.76
N ILE A 265 4.33 -2.93 -24.45
CA ILE A 265 3.67 -2.80 -25.76
C ILE A 265 2.41 -1.95 -25.61
N THR A 266 1.63 -2.18 -24.55
CA THR A 266 0.45 -1.37 -24.24
C THR A 266 0.83 0.10 -24.04
N ALA A 267 1.83 0.38 -23.21
CA ALA A 267 2.31 1.74 -22.97
C ALA A 267 2.75 2.43 -24.27
N LYS A 268 3.52 1.73 -25.13
CA LYS A 268 3.98 2.25 -26.43
C LYS A 268 2.83 2.56 -27.38
N ASN A 269 1.85 1.66 -27.48
CA ASN A 269 0.69 1.84 -28.36
C ASN A 269 -0.22 3.00 -27.91
N GLU A 270 -0.29 3.26 -26.60
CA GLU A 270 -1.09 4.35 -26.03
C GLU A 270 -0.31 5.66 -25.83
N GLY A 271 0.99 5.68 -26.17
CA GLY A 271 1.85 6.85 -25.99
C GLY A 271 2.07 7.24 -24.52
N LEU A 272 2.00 6.26 -23.61
CA LEU A 272 2.14 6.46 -22.17
C LEU A 272 3.61 6.34 -21.74
N LYS A 273 4.01 7.20 -20.79
CA LYS A 273 5.31 7.08 -20.12
C LYS A 273 5.29 5.93 -19.14
N TYR A 274 6.43 5.25 -19.03
CA TYR A 274 6.71 4.30 -17.97
C TYR A 274 8.22 4.27 -17.71
N GLN A 275 8.61 3.73 -16.58
CA GLN A 275 10.00 3.47 -16.21
C GLN A 275 10.15 2.07 -15.64
N TYR A 276 11.39 1.59 -15.47
CA TYR A 276 11.65 0.40 -14.67
C TYR A 276 12.09 0.79 -13.26
N LYS A 277 11.71 -0.02 -12.28
CA LYS A 277 12.29 0.02 -10.93
C LYS A 277 13.76 -0.41 -11.01
N LYS A 278 14.69 0.49 -10.68
CA LYS A 278 16.13 0.31 -10.94
C LYS A 278 16.87 -0.51 -9.87
N THR A 279 16.25 -0.74 -8.71
CA THR A 279 16.89 -1.41 -7.57
C THR A 279 16.06 -2.58 -7.06
N VAL A 280 16.74 -3.66 -6.67
CA VAL A 280 16.14 -4.85 -6.07
C VAL A 280 16.01 -4.67 -4.55
N MET A 281 14.93 -4.02 -4.12
CA MET A 281 14.59 -3.82 -2.70
C MET A 281 13.08 -3.82 -2.46
N GLY A 282 12.70 -4.02 -1.21
CA GLY A 282 11.31 -4.24 -0.80
C GLY A 282 10.80 -5.63 -1.13
N GLY A 283 9.57 -5.89 -0.71
CA GLY A 283 8.68 -6.92 -1.24
C GLY A 283 7.34 -6.25 -1.55
N ASN A 284 6.43 -6.98 -2.17
CA ASN A 284 5.03 -6.61 -2.35
C ASN A 284 4.22 -7.88 -2.55
N ASP A 285 2.91 -7.74 -2.67
CA ASP A 285 1.96 -8.83 -2.83
C ASP A 285 2.31 -9.82 -3.96
N ALA A 286 3.08 -9.41 -4.98
CA ALA A 286 3.53 -10.31 -6.05
C ALA A 286 4.35 -11.51 -5.53
N GLY A 287 5.03 -11.38 -4.39
CA GLY A 287 5.74 -12.50 -3.76
C GLY A 287 4.81 -13.63 -3.34
N SER A 288 3.68 -13.30 -2.71
CA SER A 288 2.65 -14.26 -2.32
C SER A 288 1.83 -14.75 -3.52
N VAL A 289 1.59 -13.89 -4.50
CA VAL A 289 0.76 -14.23 -5.66
C VAL A 289 1.48 -15.13 -6.65
N SER A 290 2.72 -14.81 -7.01
CA SER A 290 3.46 -15.51 -8.08
C SER A 290 3.72 -16.99 -7.79
N THR A 291 3.80 -17.35 -6.51
CA THR A 291 4.11 -18.70 -6.03
C THR A 291 2.88 -19.48 -5.55
N ALA A 292 1.68 -18.90 -5.65
CA ALA A 292 0.46 -19.54 -5.19
C ALA A 292 0.00 -20.64 -6.15
N SER A 293 -0.47 -21.75 -5.57
CA SER A 293 -1.12 -22.85 -6.29
C SER A 293 -0.25 -23.37 -7.46
N ASP A 294 -0.70 -23.29 -8.71
CA ASP A 294 0.06 -23.75 -9.89
C ASP A 294 1.05 -22.69 -10.43
N GLY A 295 1.20 -21.58 -9.70
CA GLY A 295 1.92 -20.38 -10.11
C GLY A 295 1.00 -19.38 -10.82
N CYS A 296 1.41 -18.11 -10.83
CA CYS A 296 0.64 -17.03 -11.44
C CYS A 296 1.57 -16.12 -12.25
N ALA A 297 1.25 -15.86 -13.52
CA ALA A 297 2.00 -14.87 -14.30
C ALA A 297 1.75 -13.48 -13.74
N THR A 298 2.73 -12.99 -12.98
CA THR A 298 2.57 -11.78 -12.16
C THR A 298 3.45 -10.65 -12.68
N ALA A 299 2.88 -9.46 -12.79
CA ALA A 299 3.59 -8.21 -13.05
C ALA A 299 3.19 -7.16 -12.01
N VAL A 300 4.05 -6.15 -11.82
CA VAL A 300 3.82 -5.07 -10.85
C VAL A 300 3.97 -3.72 -11.53
N ILE A 301 2.96 -2.87 -11.38
CA ILE A 301 3.01 -1.45 -11.77
C ILE A 301 2.92 -0.62 -10.49
N SER A 302 3.96 0.16 -10.21
CA SER A 302 4.04 0.96 -8.99
C SER A 302 4.08 2.46 -9.26
N LEU A 303 3.50 3.26 -8.37
CA LEU A 303 3.62 4.71 -8.37
C LEU A 303 4.96 5.14 -7.74
N PRO A 304 5.80 5.91 -8.44
CA PRO A 304 6.95 6.59 -7.85
C PRO A 304 6.52 7.53 -6.71
N THR A 305 6.97 7.20 -5.49
CA THR A 305 6.58 7.90 -4.27
C THR A 305 7.80 8.17 -3.41
N ARG A 306 7.95 9.41 -2.94
CA ARG A 306 9.00 9.77 -1.96
C ARG A 306 8.48 9.57 -0.55
N TYR A 307 9.36 9.20 0.36
CA TYR A 307 9.08 9.12 1.80
C TYR A 307 7.92 8.15 2.12
N ILE A 308 7.89 6.99 1.46
CA ILE A 308 7.01 5.88 1.85
C ILE A 308 7.32 5.43 3.28
N HIS A 309 6.38 4.73 3.93
CA HIS A 309 6.49 4.28 5.32
C HIS A 309 6.78 5.42 6.31
N SER A 310 6.14 6.57 6.07
CA SER A 310 6.30 7.78 6.88
C SER A 310 4.97 8.53 7.04
N PRO A 311 4.88 9.51 7.97
CA PRO A 311 3.69 10.34 8.12
C PRO A 311 3.31 11.10 6.84
N ILE A 312 4.26 11.33 5.93
CA ILE A 312 4.07 12.16 4.75
C ILE A 312 4.85 11.56 3.58
N SER A 313 4.14 10.93 2.65
CA SER A 313 4.65 10.54 1.35
C SER A 313 4.32 11.60 0.30
N VAL A 314 5.13 11.68 -0.76
CA VAL A 314 4.94 12.64 -1.86
C VAL A 314 4.90 11.92 -3.18
N ALA A 315 3.89 12.23 -3.99
CA ALA A 315 3.77 11.74 -5.36
C ALA A 315 3.36 12.86 -6.33
N LYS A 316 3.56 12.64 -7.62
CA LYS A 316 3.16 13.55 -8.68
C LYS A 316 1.79 13.16 -9.23
N LYS A 317 0.88 14.13 -9.41
CA LYS A 317 -0.50 13.81 -9.86
C LYS A 317 -0.52 13.26 -11.28
N SER A 318 0.36 13.73 -12.17
CA SER A 318 0.47 13.17 -13.52
C SER A 318 0.77 11.68 -13.51
N ASP A 319 1.67 11.22 -12.62
CA ASP A 319 2.07 9.80 -12.57
C ASP A 319 0.93 8.92 -12.05
N ILE A 320 0.13 9.43 -11.11
CA ILE A 320 -1.09 8.75 -10.64
C ILE A 320 -2.06 8.58 -11.82
N ALA A 321 -2.29 9.65 -12.60
CA ALA A 321 -3.17 9.57 -13.76
C ALA A 321 -2.63 8.59 -14.82
N ASP A 322 -1.32 8.59 -15.06
CA ASP A 322 -0.68 7.71 -16.04
C ASP A 322 -0.65 6.24 -15.58
N MET A 323 -0.50 5.97 -14.27
CA MET A 323 -0.67 4.63 -13.69
C MET A 323 -2.07 4.07 -13.97
N VAL A 324 -3.12 4.86 -13.73
CA VAL A 324 -4.51 4.44 -13.99
C VAL A 324 -4.73 4.22 -15.49
N LYS A 325 -4.20 5.09 -16.36
CA LYS A 325 -4.32 4.91 -17.82
C LYS A 325 -3.61 3.64 -18.28
N LEU A 326 -2.38 3.41 -17.82
CA LEU A 326 -1.60 2.24 -18.22
C LEU A 326 -2.27 0.95 -17.78
N ALA A 327 -2.67 0.85 -16.50
CA ALA A 327 -3.39 -0.32 -16.01
C ALA A 327 -4.71 -0.53 -16.76
N ARG A 328 -5.45 0.53 -17.08
CA ARG A 328 -6.67 0.45 -17.89
C ARG A 328 -6.40 -0.09 -19.29
N GLY A 329 -5.34 0.40 -19.95
CA GLY A 329 -4.91 -0.08 -21.26
C GLY A 329 -4.58 -1.56 -21.24
N VAL A 330 -3.89 -2.02 -20.19
CA VAL A 330 -3.54 -3.43 -19.99
C VAL A 330 -4.82 -4.27 -19.88
N LEU A 331 -5.76 -3.87 -19.01
CA LEU A 331 -7.01 -4.60 -18.82
C LEU A 331 -7.87 -4.66 -20.09
N LYS A 332 -7.96 -3.57 -20.86
CA LYS A 332 -8.72 -3.54 -22.13
C LYS A 332 -8.12 -4.45 -23.20
N ASN A 333 -6.84 -4.77 -23.11
CA ASN A 333 -6.14 -5.59 -24.08
C ASN A 333 -5.87 -7.03 -23.59
N LEU A 334 -6.35 -7.44 -22.40
CA LEU A 334 -6.07 -8.77 -21.83
C LEU A 334 -6.38 -9.95 -22.76
N HIS A 335 -7.42 -9.83 -23.59
CA HIS A 335 -7.77 -10.84 -24.61
C HIS A 335 -6.65 -11.11 -25.64
N LYS A 336 -5.64 -10.23 -25.73
CA LYS A 336 -4.45 -10.39 -26.58
C LYS A 336 -3.26 -10.98 -25.82
N PHE A 337 -3.34 -11.09 -24.50
CA PHE A 337 -2.29 -11.67 -23.69
C PHE A 337 -2.37 -13.19 -23.79
N ASP A 338 -1.33 -13.79 -24.34
CA ASP A 338 -1.23 -15.24 -24.47
C ASP A 338 -0.26 -15.80 -23.43
N LEU A 339 -0.83 -16.56 -22.50
CA LEU A 339 -0.10 -17.40 -21.56
C LEU A 339 0.38 -18.65 -22.30
N ASP A 340 1.39 -18.46 -23.13
CA ASP A 340 1.99 -19.52 -23.92
C ASP A 340 2.98 -20.33 -23.04
N MET A 341 2.42 -20.85 -21.94
CA MET A 341 2.98 -21.82 -21.02
C MET A 341 1.98 -22.96 -20.95
N LYS A 342 2.05 -23.86 -21.93
CA LYS A 342 1.48 -25.21 -21.80
C LYS A 342 1.94 -25.75 -20.46
N VAL A 343 1.04 -25.81 -19.47
CA VAL A 343 1.24 -26.66 -18.31
C VAL A 343 1.32 -28.07 -18.90
N ARG A 344 2.56 -28.53 -19.10
CA ARG A 344 2.85 -29.87 -19.61
C ARG A 344 2.66 -30.79 -18.41
N PHE A 345 1.48 -31.38 -18.31
CA PHE A 345 1.32 -32.62 -17.56
C PHE A 345 1.82 -33.79 -18.42
#